data_AF-A0A7J6TUA3-F1
#
_entry.id   AF-A0A7J6TUA3-F1
#
_cell.length_a   1.000
_cell.length_b   1.000
_cell.length_c   1.000
_cell.angle_alpha   90.00
_cell.angle_beta   90.00
_cell.angle_gamma   90.00
#
_symmetry.space_group_name_H-M   'P 1'
#
loop_
_entity.id
_entity.type
_entity.pdbx_description
1 polymer ?
#
loop_
_entity_poly.entity_id
_entity_poly.type
_entity_poly.pdbx_seq_one_letter_code
_entity_poly.pdbx_strand_id
1 'polypeptide(L)'
;MKRSFNSETHPLYSIVFKTYMQVILEEQGCVEMFIEGARSRSGTMIRPPKVGLLRFATEPAVQTAMNASSASDFTDEDEVFLVPISIGYSRVMEVDSLATELEGRAKVAESLARTVSALRYLSMNFGTLTVHIDPEPIKVSDVVKRWMSEQKGGQPLAILLPLATSSTLESSTGDYSPSPVPPKSPRYATPYQQLAEEVADRLDANMPIHTTHLVAAILLWKRHDSSSAVSHAMMVDKVRWLSSLLRRRGLTVI
;
A
#
# COMPACT_ATOMS: atom_id res chain seq x y z
N MET A 1 27.14 7.37 -1.52
CA MET A 1 26.27 8.53 -1.24
C MET A 1 24.86 8.00 -1.00
N LYS A 2 24.35 8.09 0.22
CA LYS A 2 23.00 7.58 0.57
C LYS A 2 22.00 8.61 0.05
N ARG A 3 21.01 8.20 -0.76
CA ARG A 3 19.96 9.10 -1.26
C ARG A 3 19.19 9.61 -0.03
N SER A 4 19.35 10.88 0.31
CA SER A 4 18.62 11.50 1.42
C SER A 4 17.88 12.69 0.85
N PHE A 5 16.55 12.65 0.96
CA PHE A 5 15.66 13.75 0.57
C PHE A 5 15.53 14.80 1.68
N ASN A 6 16.39 14.76 2.71
CA ASN A 6 16.44 15.83 3.69
C ASN A 6 17.05 17.07 3.04
N SER A 7 16.20 18.06 2.78
CA SER A 7 16.60 19.37 2.24
C SER A 7 17.60 20.09 3.14
N GLU A 8 17.63 19.81 4.45
CA GLU A 8 18.59 20.39 5.39
C GLU A 8 20.00 19.83 5.22
N THR A 9 20.12 18.55 4.86
CA THR A 9 21.42 17.88 4.69
C THR A 9 21.94 17.95 3.26
N HIS A 10 21.04 17.85 2.26
CA HIS A 10 21.40 17.85 0.84
C HIS A 10 20.39 18.67 0.00
N PRO A 11 20.38 20.01 0.15
CA PRO A 11 19.40 20.88 -0.52
C PRO A 11 19.49 20.79 -2.04
N LEU A 12 20.70 20.76 -2.61
CA LEU A 12 20.90 20.72 -4.06
C LEU A 12 20.30 19.45 -4.68
N TYR A 13 20.50 18.29 -4.06
CA TYR A 13 19.93 17.04 -4.56
C TYR A 13 18.41 17.08 -4.55
N SER A 14 17.81 17.54 -3.45
CA SER A 14 16.35 17.64 -3.33
C SER A 14 15.75 18.59 -4.37
N ILE A 15 16.39 19.74 -4.62
CA ILE A 15 15.90 20.73 -5.59
C ILE A 15 16.03 20.19 -7.01
N VAL A 16 17.21 19.70 -7.40
CA VAL A 16 17.44 19.17 -8.75
C VAL A 16 16.50 18.00 -9.04
N PHE A 17 16.33 17.09 -8.08
CA PHE A 17 15.45 15.95 -8.25
C PHE A 17 13.97 16.36 -8.35
N LYS A 18 13.53 17.32 -7.51
CA LYS A 18 12.17 17.89 -7.60
C LYS A 18 11.94 18.52 -8.98
N THR A 19 12.83 19.40 -9.42
CA THR A 19 12.71 20.06 -10.74
C THR A 19 12.71 19.04 -11.88
N TYR A 20 13.58 18.03 -11.82
CA TYR A 20 13.61 16.96 -12.82
C TYR A 20 12.27 16.23 -12.93
N MET A 21 11.65 15.88 -11.79
CA MET A 21 10.33 15.25 -11.79
C MET A 21 9.25 16.15 -12.36
N GLN A 22 9.26 17.44 -12.00
CA GLN A 22 8.28 18.42 -12.48
C GLN A 22 8.37 18.59 -14.00
N VAL A 23 9.58 18.71 -14.55
CA VAL A 23 9.79 18.79 -16.00
C VAL A 23 9.25 17.57 -16.73
N ILE A 24 9.46 16.35 -16.20
CA ILE A 24 8.91 15.13 -16.81
C ILE A 24 7.38 15.16 -16.84
N LEU A 25 6.75 15.61 -15.75
CA LEU A 25 5.29 15.66 -15.66
C LEU A 25 4.70 16.77 -16.55
N GLU A 26 5.38 17.91 -16.67
CA GLU A 26 5.01 19.00 -17.59
C GLU A 26 5.07 18.57 -19.06
N GLU A 27 6.02 17.71 -19.42
CA GLU A 27 6.11 17.08 -20.74
C GLU A 27 5.09 15.94 -20.97
N GLN A 28 4.06 15.83 -20.11
CA GLN A 28 3.05 14.75 -20.12
C GLN A 28 3.66 13.34 -20.00
N GLY A 29 4.82 13.23 -19.37
CA GLY A 29 5.49 11.96 -19.12
C GLY A 29 4.84 11.14 -18.00
N CYS A 30 4.99 9.82 -18.08
CA CYS A 30 4.56 8.90 -17.02
C CYS A 30 5.70 8.65 -16.03
N VAL A 31 5.41 8.75 -14.73
CA VAL A 31 6.38 8.44 -13.66
C VAL A 31 5.89 7.28 -12.81
N GLU A 32 6.65 6.18 -12.82
CA GLU A 32 6.41 5.06 -11.91
C GLU A 32 7.06 5.33 -10.54
N MET A 33 6.30 5.08 -9.47
CA MET A 33 6.79 5.28 -8.11
C MET A 33 6.30 4.21 -7.13
N PHE A 34 7.16 3.86 -6.17
CA PHE A 34 6.84 2.93 -5.09
C PHE A 34 6.70 3.69 -3.78
N ILE A 35 5.48 3.90 -3.32
CA ILE A 35 5.19 4.66 -2.10
C ILE A 35 5.67 3.95 -0.82
N GLU A 36 5.92 2.65 -0.85
CA GLU A 36 6.53 1.90 0.27
C GLU A 36 8.02 2.24 0.47
N GLY A 37 8.72 2.58 -0.63
CA GLY A 37 10.16 2.84 -0.66
C GLY A 37 11.07 1.63 -0.44
N ALA A 38 10.51 0.43 -0.28
CA ALA A 38 11.20 -0.85 -0.26
C ALA A 38 10.28 -1.93 -0.85
N ARG A 39 10.82 -3.12 -1.14
CA ARG A 39 10.02 -4.26 -1.59
C ARG A 39 9.24 -4.83 -0.40
N SER A 40 7.93 -5.03 -0.56
CA SER A 40 7.17 -5.85 0.38
C SER A 40 7.68 -7.29 0.34
N ARG A 41 7.92 -7.87 1.52
CA ARG A 41 8.36 -9.25 1.70
C ARG A 41 7.28 -10.16 2.30
N SER A 42 6.31 -9.58 3.00
CA SER A 42 5.23 -10.29 3.71
C SER A 42 3.97 -10.48 2.87
N GLY A 43 3.93 -9.95 1.65
CA GLY A 43 2.73 -9.96 0.81
C GLY A 43 1.68 -8.93 1.23
N THR A 44 2.06 -7.99 2.10
CA THR A 44 1.23 -6.86 2.53
C THR A 44 2.00 -5.57 2.30
N MET A 45 1.32 -4.50 1.91
CA MET A 45 1.97 -3.21 1.73
C MET A 45 2.69 -2.75 3.02
N ILE A 46 3.92 -2.23 2.89
CA ILE A 46 4.65 -1.64 4.02
C ILE A 46 3.97 -0.32 4.40
N ARG A 47 3.36 -0.28 5.60
CA ARG A 47 2.76 0.94 6.17
C ARG A 47 3.64 1.58 7.25
N PRO A 48 3.63 2.92 7.39
CA PRO A 48 2.91 3.91 6.59
C PRO A 48 3.61 4.23 5.24
N PRO A 49 2.87 4.68 4.21
CA PRO A 49 3.45 5.06 2.93
C PRO A 49 4.37 6.28 3.07
N LYS A 50 5.45 6.31 2.30
CA LYS A 50 6.40 7.42 2.24
C LYS A 50 5.90 8.51 1.30
N VAL A 51 5.53 9.64 1.89
CA VAL A 51 4.93 10.79 1.20
C VAL A 51 5.94 11.59 0.37
N GLY A 52 7.25 11.46 0.61
CA GLY A 52 8.26 12.36 0.04
C GLY A 52 8.27 12.44 -1.50
N LEU A 53 8.31 11.30 -2.18
CA LEU A 53 8.35 11.26 -3.65
C LEU A 53 7.02 11.69 -4.27
N LEU A 54 5.92 11.24 -3.65
CA LEU A 54 4.56 11.58 -4.03
C LEU A 54 4.29 13.08 -3.93
N ARG A 55 4.84 13.72 -2.89
CA ARG A 55 4.80 15.18 -2.73
C ARG A 55 5.46 15.88 -3.90
N PHE A 56 6.67 15.51 -4.29
CA PHE A 56 7.35 16.19 -5.42
C PHE A 56 6.60 16.06 -6.74
N ALA A 57 5.96 14.90 -6.98
CA ALA A 57 5.15 14.68 -8.18
C ALA A 57 3.84 15.51 -8.17
N THR A 58 3.18 15.58 -7.01
CA THR A 58 1.82 16.16 -6.90
C THR A 58 1.82 17.63 -6.47
N GLU A 59 2.94 18.17 -6.00
CA GLU A 59 3.05 19.53 -5.46
C GLU A 59 2.54 20.63 -6.41
N PRO A 60 2.87 20.65 -7.72
CA PRO A 60 2.29 21.62 -8.66
C PRO A 60 0.76 21.55 -8.70
N ALA A 61 0.20 20.35 -8.91
CA ALA A 61 -1.23 20.14 -8.99
C ALA A 61 -1.96 20.48 -7.68
N VAL A 62 -1.36 20.14 -6.53
CA VAL A 62 -1.90 20.49 -5.21
C VAL A 62 -1.91 22.00 -5.00
N GLN A 63 -0.83 22.70 -5.38
CA GLN A 63 -0.72 24.15 -5.24
C GLN A 63 -1.72 24.87 -6.14
N THR A 64 -1.87 24.44 -7.40
CA THR A 64 -2.89 24.95 -8.31
C THR A 64 -4.29 24.72 -7.76
N ALA A 65 -4.59 23.50 -7.29
CA ALA A 65 -5.88 23.16 -6.70
C ALA A 65 -6.20 23.95 -5.41
N MET A 66 -5.19 24.34 -4.62
CA MET A 66 -5.35 25.18 -3.43
C MET A 66 -5.61 26.66 -3.74
N ASN A 67 -5.00 27.18 -4.80
CA ASN A 67 -5.14 28.60 -5.18
C ASN A 67 -6.34 28.85 -6.10
N ALA A 68 -6.86 27.82 -6.77
CA ALA A 68 -8.06 27.90 -7.57
C ALA A 68 -9.27 28.24 -6.68
N SER A 69 -9.81 29.44 -6.84
CA SER A 69 -10.98 29.94 -6.11
C SER A 69 -12.30 29.49 -6.74
N SER A 70 -12.28 29.03 -7.99
CA SER A 70 -13.43 28.47 -8.71
C SER A 70 -13.01 27.26 -9.55
N ALA A 71 -13.92 26.29 -9.74
CA ALA A 71 -13.69 25.10 -10.56
C ALA A 71 -13.39 25.41 -12.05
N SER A 72 -13.60 26.65 -12.48
CA SER A 72 -13.29 27.17 -13.82
C SER A 72 -11.82 27.52 -14.04
N ASP A 73 -11.04 27.67 -12.97
CA ASP A 73 -9.63 28.10 -13.06
C ASP A 73 -8.67 26.91 -13.16
N PHE A 74 -9.20 25.69 -13.09
CA PHE A 74 -8.43 24.46 -13.17
C PHE A 74 -8.58 23.87 -14.57
N THR A 75 -7.53 23.98 -15.38
CA THR A 75 -7.46 23.38 -16.71
C THR A 75 -7.07 21.90 -16.61
N ASP A 76 -7.58 21.06 -17.54
CA ASP A 76 -7.21 19.63 -17.60
C ASP A 76 -5.70 19.42 -17.77
N GLU A 77 -4.97 20.42 -18.29
CA GLU A 77 -3.52 20.38 -18.45
C GLU A 77 -2.74 20.45 -17.13
N ASP A 78 -3.37 20.91 -16.04
CA ASP A 78 -2.78 20.98 -14.69
C ASP A 78 -3.13 19.77 -13.81
N GLU A 79 -3.95 18.84 -14.31
CA GLU A 79 -4.37 17.66 -13.55
C GLU A 79 -3.28 16.59 -13.54
N VAL A 80 -2.98 16.09 -12.35
CA VAL A 80 -2.11 14.92 -12.17
C VAL A 80 -2.98 13.73 -11.77
N PHE A 81 -2.89 12.67 -12.57
CA PHE A 81 -3.58 11.42 -12.32
C PHE A 81 -2.65 10.41 -11.67
N LEU A 82 -3.11 9.79 -10.59
CA LEU A 82 -2.41 8.69 -9.95
C LEU A 82 -3.13 7.39 -10.30
N VAL A 83 -2.40 6.44 -10.85
CA VAL A 83 -2.92 5.13 -11.22
C VAL A 83 -2.35 4.10 -10.25
N PRO A 84 -3.14 3.58 -9.29
CA PRO A 84 -2.70 2.49 -8.43
C PRO A 84 -2.46 1.21 -9.24
N ILE A 85 -1.24 0.67 -9.17
CA ILE A 85 -0.86 -0.59 -9.81
C ILE A 85 -0.31 -1.52 -8.74
N SER A 86 -1.02 -2.63 -8.49
CA SER A 86 -0.62 -3.66 -7.53
C SER A 86 0.03 -4.83 -8.27
N ILE A 87 1.25 -5.21 -7.85
CA ILE A 87 2.01 -6.30 -8.46
C ILE A 87 2.23 -7.40 -7.41
N GLY A 88 1.59 -8.55 -7.60
CA GLY A 88 1.68 -9.71 -6.73
C GLY A 88 2.51 -10.83 -7.36
N TYR A 89 3.46 -11.38 -6.59
CA TYR A 89 4.28 -12.52 -6.98
C TYR A 89 3.88 -13.76 -6.18
N SER A 90 3.70 -14.90 -6.86
CA SER A 90 3.40 -16.16 -6.17
C SER A 90 4.55 -16.68 -5.30
N ARG A 91 5.80 -16.38 -5.67
CA ARG A 91 7.01 -16.83 -4.98
C ARG A 91 7.92 -15.65 -4.68
N VAL A 92 8.20 -15.43 -3.40
CA VAL A 92 9.21 -14.46 -2.96
C VAL A 92 10.58 -15.13 -3.06
N MET A 93 11.54 -14.46 -3.70
CA MET A 93 12.89 -15.03 -3.91
C MET A 93 13.74 -15.10 -2.64
N GLU A 94 13.41 -14.25 -1.67
CA GLU A 94 14.18 -14.07 -0.45
C GLU A 94 13.64 -14.92 0.72
N VAL A 95 12.75 -15.89 0.48
CA VAL A 95 12.07 -16.66 1.55
C VAL A 95 13.05 -17.28 2.54
N ASP A 96 14.10 -17.95 2.07
CA ASP A 96 15.07 -18.59 2.95
C ASP A 96 15.85 -17.57 3.78
N SER A 97 16.21 -16.43 3.17
CA SER A 97 16.87 -15.34 3.87
C SER A 97 15.96 -14.67 4.90
N LEU A 98 14.67 -14.53 4.58
CA LEU A 98 13.67 -13.95 5.46
C LEU A 98 13.38 -14.87 6.65
N ALA A 99 13.23 -16.18 6.42
CA ALA A 99 13.08 -17.15 7.50
C ALA A 99 14.26 -17.08 8.48
N THR A 100 15.48 -16.97 7.93
CA THR A 100 16.70 -16.83 8.71
C THR A 100 16.78 -15.51 9.50
N GLU A 101 16.28 -14.41 8.92
CA GLU A 101 16.15 -13.10 9.59
C GLU A 101 15.11 -13.13 10.71
N LEU A 102 13.96 -13.79 10.49
CA LEU A 102 12.91 -13.99 11.49
C LEU A 102 13.35 -14.92 12.63
N GLU A 103 14.27 -15.84 12.38
CA GLU A 103 14.96 -16.65 13.41
C GLU A 103 15.95 -15.82 14.27
N GLY A 104 16.11 -14.53 13.99
CA GLY A 104 16.94 -13.60 14.75
C GLY A 104 18.40 -13.51 14.28
N ARG A 105 18.74 -14.11 13.13
CA ARG A 105 20.09 -13.94 12.56
C ARG A 105 20.22 -12.56 11.92
N ALA A 106 21.41 -11.97 12.01
CA ALA A 106 21.67 -10.65 11.47
C ALA A 106 21.45 -10.59 9.95
N LYS A 107 20.90 -9.46 9.47
CA LYS A 107 20.76 -9.18 8.03
C LYS A 107 22.13 -9.27 7.36
N VAL A 108 22.31 -10.28 6.51
CA VAL A 108 23.56 -10.48 5.78
C VAL A 108 23.70 -9.39 4.73
N ALA A 109 24.80 -8.63 4.78
CA ALA A 109 25.10 -7.62 3.78
C ALA A 109 25.28 -8.28 2.40
N GLU A 110 24.68 -7.68 1.37
CA GLU A 110 24.81 -8.16 -0.01
C GLU A 110 26.28 -8.04 -0.46
N SER A 111 26.87 -9.16 -0.88
CA SER A 111 28.25 -9.22 -1.41
C SER A 111 28.21 -9.43 -2.91
N LEU A 112 29.16 -8.84 -3.65
CA LEU A 112 29.28 -8.98 -5.12
C LEU A 112 29.32 -10.45 -5.58
N ALA A 113 29.95 -11.33 -4.79
CA ALA A 113 29.98 -12.77 -5.07
C ALA A 113 28.59 -13.43 -4.93
N ARG A 114 27.75 -12.93 -4.01
CA ARG A 114 26.34 -13.36 -3.88
C ARG A 114 25.48 -12.83 -5.01
N THR A 115 25.77 -11.63 -5.53
CA THR A 115 25.07 -11.08 -6.69
C THR A 115 25.34 -11.90 -7.95
N VAL A 116 26.59 -12.32 -8.19
CA VAL A 116 26.94 -13.15 -9.36
C VAL A 116 26.32 -14.54 -9.26
N SER A 117 26.37 -15.17 -8.08
CA SER A 117 25.68 -16.46 -7.86
C SER A 117 24.16 -16.33 -7.92
N ALA A 118 23.61 -15.13 -7.66
CA ALA A 118 22.19 -14.88 -7.77
C ALA A 118 21.66 -14.89 -9.22
N LEU A 119 22.54 -14.77 -10.24
CA LEU A 119 22.14 -14.94 -11.64
C LEU A 119 21.56 -16.34 -11.92
N ARG A 120 21.98 -17.36 -11.16
CA ARG A 120 21.41 -18.71 -11.27
C ARG A 120 19.94 -18.76 -10.81
N TYR A 121 19.52 -17.86 -9.93
CA TYR A 121 18.13 -17.76 -9.52
C TYR A 121 17.24 -17.16 -10.62
N LEU A 122 17.80 -16.36 -11.55
CA LEU A 122 17.05 -15.82 -12.71
C LEU A 122 16.54 -16.89 -13.69
N SER A 123 17.11 -18.10 -13.69
CA SER A 123 16.65 -19.21 -14.54
C SER A 123 15.61 -20.13 -13.87
N MET A 124 15.19 -19.82 -12.64
CA MET A 124 14.21 -20.62 -11.91
C MET A 124 12.78 -20.25 -12.29
N ASN A 125 11.85 -21.18 -12.09
CA ASN A 125 10.43 -20.88 -12.23
C ASN A 125 9.95 -20.03 -11.03
N PHE A 126 9.64 -18.77 -11.28
CA PHE A 126 9.13 -17.78 -10.32
C PHE A 126 7.61 -17.89 -10.08
N GLY A 127 6.96 -18.86 -10.73
CA GLY A 127 5.53 -19.08 -10.67
C GLY A 127 4.78 -17.99 -11.44
N THR A 128 3.68 -17.52 -10.88
CA THR A 128 2.76 -16.58 -11.54
C THR A 128 2.98 -15.16 -11.05
N LEU A 129 3.02 -14.22 -12.00
CA LEU A 129 2.96 -12.77 -11.78
C LEU A 129 1.53 -12.29 -12.01
N THR A 130 1.03 -11.48 -11.09
CA THR A 130 -0.32 -10.91 -11.17
C THR A 130 -0.19 -9.41 -11.10
N VAL A 131 -0.73 -8.72 -12.10
CA VAL A 131 -0.73 -7.27 -12.19
C VAL A 131 -2.17 -6.82 -12.18
N HIS A 132 -2.51 -5.97 -11.21
CA HIS A 132 -3.81 -5.34 -11.13
C HIS A 132 -3.63 -3.84 -11.35
N ILE A 133 -4.36 -3.29 -12.31
CA ILE A 133 -4.43 -1.86 -12.60
C ILE A 133 -5.81 -1.40 -12.15
N ASP A 134 -5.86 -0.42 -11.25
CA ASP A 134 -7.12 0.18 -10.84
C ASP A 134 -7.79 0.87 -12.04
N PRO A 135 -9.06 0.54 -12.37
CA PRO A 135 -9.76 1.17 -13.49
C PRO A 135 -10.05 2.66 -13.27
N GLU A 136 -10.10 3.12 -12.01
CA GLU A 136 -10.38 4.52 -11.69
C GLU A 136 -9.09 5.23 -11.23
N PRO A 137 -8.53 6.13 -12.05
CA PRO A 137 -7.39 6.94 -11.62
C PRO A 137 -7.82 7.92 -10.53
N ILE A 138 -6.96 8.11 -9.53
CA ILE A 138 -7.16 9.10 -8.49
C ILE A 138 -6.75 10.46 -9.04
N LYS A 139 -7.71 11.39 -9.12
CA LYS A 139 -7.45 12.79 -9.45
C LYS A 139 -6.93 13.53 -8.21
N VAL A 140 -5.78 14.19 -8.34
CA VAL A 140 -5.18 14.94 -7.23
C VAL A 140 -6.09 16.07 -6.79
N SER A 141 -6.72 16.78 -7.73
CA SER A 141 -7.57 17.92 -7.43
C SER A 141 -8.78 17.55 -6.57
N ASP A 142 -9.39 16.39 -6.81
CA ASP A 142 -10.55 15.90 -6.05
C ASP A 142 -10.20 15.57 -4.60
N VAL A 143 -9.04 14.94 -4.38
CA VAL A 143 -8.54 14.64 -3.02
C VAL A 143 -8.25 15.94 -2.26
N VAL A 144 -7.67 16.93 -2.92
CA VAL A 144 -7.36 18.24 -2.30
C VAL A 144 -8.64 19.01 -1.95
N LYS A 145 -9.65 19.03 -2.82
CA LYS A 145 -10.96 19.64 -2.54
C LYS A 145 -11.64 18.97 -1.36
N ARG A 146 -11.63 17.63 -1.32
CA ARG A 146 -12.15 16.85 -0.18
C ARG A 146 -11.43 17.22 1.11
N TRP A 147 -10.10 17.23 1.12
CA TRP A 147 -9.29 17.64 2.27
C TRP A 147 -9.66 19.05 2.76
N MET A 148 -9.77 20.03 1.85
CA MET A 148 -10.14 21.40 2.21
C MET A 148 -11.55 21.50 2.81
N SER A 149 -12.51 20.71 2.32
CA SER A 149 -13.87 20.68 2.86
C SER A 149 -13.91 20.12 4.28
N GLU A 150 -13.11 19.09 4.56
CA GLU A 150 -12.98 18.48 5.90
C GLU A 150 -12.38 19.45 6.90
N GLN A 151 -11.38 20.24 6.49
CA GLN A 151 -10.77 21.28 7.33
C GLN A 151 -11.73 22.43 7.66
N LYS A 152 -12.59 22.83 6.71
CA LYS A 152 -13.60 23.88 6.94
C LYS A 152 -14.76 23.41 7.84
N GLY A 153 -15.00 22.09 7.93
CA GLY A 153 -16.05 21.48 8.76
C GLY A 153 -15.63 21.07 10.17
N GLY A 154 -14.36 21.22 10.56
CA GLY A 154 -13.82 20.72 11.82
C GLY A 154 -13.94 21.70 13.00
N GLN A 155 -14.83 21.42 13.95
CA GLN A 155 -14.70 21.89 15.34
C GLN A 155 -13.39 21.33 15.97
N PRO A 156 -12.70 22.08 16.85
CA PRO A 156 -11.42 21.64 17.40
C PRO A 156 -11.66 20.59 18.50
N LEU A 157 -11.29 19.33 18.25
CA LEU A 157 -11.36 18.28 19.27
C LEU A 157 -10.03 18.15 19.99
N ALA A 158 -10.08 18.56 21.27
CA ALA A 158 -9.02 18.50 22.24
C ALA A 158 -8.34 17.12 22.32
N ILE A 159 -7.04 17.17 22.55
CA ILE A 159 -6.17 16.09 23.01
C ILE A 159 -6.85 15.35 24.18
N LEU A 160 -7.31 14.13 23.96
CA LEU A 160 -7.68 13.22 25.04
C LEU A 160 -7.01 11.87 24.79
N LEU A 161 -5.95 11.61 25.58
CA LEU A 161 -5.35 10.30 25.82
C LEU A 161 -6.43 9.22 26.02
N PRO A 162 -6.25 7.98 25.54
CA PRO A 162 -7.15 6.90 25.93
C PRO A 162 -6.73 6.37 27.30
N LEU A 163 -7.49 6.78 28.33
CA LEU A 163 -7.52 6.13 29.63
C LEU A 163 -8.55 4.99 29.60
N ALA A 164 -8.04 3.76 29.68
CA ALA A 164 -8.62 2.55 30.28
C ALA A 164 -10.08 2.11 29.98
N THR A 165 -10.17 0.87 29.43
CA THR A 165 -11.10 -0.24 29.77
C THR A 165 -12.61 -0.01 29.92
N SER A 166 -13.40 -0.71 29.11
CA SER A 166 -14.28 -1.81 29.60
C SER A 166 -15.00 -2.55 28.46
N SER A 167 -15.15 -3.85 28.71
CA SER A 167 -15.97 -4.90 28.08
C SER A 167 -17.34 -4.50 27.52
N THR A 168 -17.74 -5.08 26.39
CA THR A 168 -18.91 -5.99 26.29
C THR A 168 -18.87 -6.81 24.99
N LEU A 169 -19.05 -8.14 25.10
CA LEU A 169 -19.43 -9.02 23.99
C LEU A 169 -20.94 -8.85 23.75
N GLU A 170 -21.36 -8.63 22.51
CA GLU A 170 -22.66 -9.12 22.03
C GLU A 170 -22.57 -9.63 20.59
N SER A 171 -23.21 -10.77 20.40
CA SER A 171 -23.38 -11.55 19.20
C SER A 171 -24.46 -10.96 18.27
N SER A 172 -24.20 -10.88 16.97
CA SER A 172 -25.27 -10.96 15.97
C SER A 172 -24.79 -11.56 14.65
N THR A 173 -25.50 -12.59 14.22
CA THR A 173 -25.60 -13.09 12.84
C THR A 173 -26.17 -12.00 11.94
N GLY A 174 -25.43 -11.60 10.91
CA GLY A 174 -25.89 -10.61 9.93
C GLY A 174 -25.10 -10.72 8.63
N ASP A 175 -25.82 -10.67 7.52
CA ASP A 175 -25.31 -10.71 6.15
C ASP A 175 -24.19 -9.68 5.94
N TYR A 176 -23.03 -10.15 5.51
CA TYR A 176 -21.90 -9.31 5.13
C TYR A 176 -22.19 -8.70 3.75
N SER A 177 -22.92 -7.58 3.74
CA SER A 177 -22.84 -6.61 2.65
C SER A 177 -21.52 -5.85 2.81
N PRO A 178 -20.72 -5.65 1.74
CA PRO A 178 -19.59 -4.74 1.81
C PRO A 178 -20.15 -3.32 1.97
N SER A 179 -20.35 -2.91 3.23
CA SER A 179 -20.65 -1.52 3.53
C SER A 179 -19.53 -0.65 2.95
N PRO A 180 -19.86 0.49 2.32
CA PRO A 180 -18.87 1.48 1.95
C PRO A 180 -18.03 1.75 3.19
N VAL A 181 -16.71 1.60 3.07
CA VAL A 181 -15.78 1.84 4.17
C VAL A 181 -16.11 3.23 4.73
N PRO A 182 -16.58 3.35 5.99
CA PRO A 182 -16.86 4.67 6.54
C PRO A 182 -15.55 5.45 6.55
N PRO A 183 -15.53 6.73 6.14
CA PRO A 183 -14.32 7.53 6.16
C PRO A 183 -13.80 7.55 7.60
N LYS A 184 -12.65 6.90 7.84
CA LYS A 184 -11.99 6.90 9.14
C LYS A 184 -11.60 8.36 9.42
N SER A 185 -12.27 9.02 10.36
CA SER A 185 -11.94 10.26 11.14
C SER A 185 -10.90 11.23 10.55
N PRO A 186 -11.05 12.57 10.66
CA PRO A 186 -10.14 13.54 10.05
C PRO A 186 -8.74 13.45 10.69
N ARG A 187 -7.82 12.66 10.10
CA ARG A 187 -6.52 12.29 10.70
C ARG A 187 -5.31 12.69 9.86
N TYR A 188 -5.50 13.38 8.74
CA TYR A 188 -4.39 13.71 7.84
C TYR A 188 -3.90 15.15 8.08
N ALA A 189 -2.66 15.27 8.54
CA ALA A 189 -2.04 16.57 8.80
C ALA A 189 -1.77 17.36 7.51
N THR A 190 -1.63 16.66 6.38
CA THR A 190 -1.35 17.28 5.07
C THR A 190 -2.17 16.59 3.97
N PRO A 191 -2.53 17.30 2.88
CA PRO A 191 -3.22 16.70 1.73
C PRO A 191 -2.41 15.56 1.11
N TYR A 192 -1.08 15.67 1.12
CA TYR A 192 -0.17 14.64 0.61
C TYR A 192 -0.26 13.34 1.42
N GLN A 193 -0.50 13.42 2.73
CA GLN A 193 -0.69 12.24 3.57
C GLN A 193 -2.02 11.55 3.29
N GLN A 194 -3.10 12.32 3.09
CA GLN A 194 -4.39 11.77 2.68
C GLN A 194 -4.29 11.07 1.33
N LEU A 195 -3.61 11.70 0.38
CA LEU A 195 -3.40 11.17 -0.95
C LEU A 195 -2.53 9.90 -0.93
N ALA A 196 -1.46 9.86 -0.12
CA ALA A 196 -0.65 8.66 0.05
C ALA A 196 -1.44 7.49 0.64
N GLU A 197 -2.31 7.75 1.62
CA GLU A 197 -3.11 6.72 2.27
C GLU A 197 -4.27 6.26 1.39
N GLU A 198 -4.89 7.14 0.59
CA GLU A 198 -5.87 6.74 -0.42
C GLU A 198 -5.24 5.80 -1.45
N VAL A 199 -4.06 6.15 -1.99
CA VAL A 199 -3.34 5.27 -2.92
C VAL A 199 -3.00 3.94 -2.24
N ALA A 200 -2.52 3.97 -0.99
CA ALA A 200 -2.20 2.75 -0.23
C ALA A 200 -3.42 1.85 -0.03
N ASP A 201 -4.55 2.43 0.40
CA ASP A 201 -5.78 1.70 0.65
C ASP A 201 -6.35 1.11 -0.66
N ARG A 202 -6.24 1.82 -1.80
CA ARG A 202 -6.62 1.28 -3.12
C ARG A 202 -5.70 0.15 -3.59
N LEU A 203 -4.39 0.27 -3.37
CA LEU A 203 -3.43 -0.79 -3.69
C LEU A 203 -3.71 -2.07 -2.89
N ASP A 204 -3.99 -1.93 -1.60
CA ASP A 204 -4.33 -3.05 -0.70
C ASP A 204 -5.70 -3.67 -1.05
N ALA A 205 -6.71 -2.86 -1.33
CA ALA A 205 -8.04 -3.34 -1.70
C ALA A 205 -8.05 -4.17 -3.00
N ASN A 206 -7.17 -3.80 -3.93
CA ASN A 206 -7.04 -4.42 -5.23
C ASN A 206 -6.03 -5.57 -5.29
N MET A 207 -5.36 -5.89 -4.17
CA MET A 207 -4.37 -6.95 -4.14
C MET A 207 -5.04 -8.32 -4.24
N PRO A 208 -4.68 -9.17 -5.22
CA PRO A 208 -5.27 -10.50 -5.33
C PRO A 208 -4.87 -11.38 -4.15
N ILE A 209 -5.81 -12.20 -3.68
CA ILE A 209 -5.57 -13.10 -2.57
C ILE A 209 -4.86 -14.34 -3.10
N HIS A 210 -3.55 -14.43 -2.85
CA HIS A 210 -2.76 -15.60 -3.18
C HIS A 210 -3.07 -16.80 -2.27
N THR A 211 -2.91 -18.00 -2.80
CA THR A 211 -3.00 -19.27 -2.05
C THR A 211 -2.13 -19.28 -0.79
N THR A 212 -0.95 -18.64 -0.79
CA THR A 212 -0.08 -18.50 0.39
C THR A 212 -0.77 -17.76 1.54
N HIS A 213 -1.55 -16.71 1.24
CA HIS A 213 -2.32 -15.97 2.24
C HIS A 213 -3.42 -16.85 2.86
N LEU A 214 -4.08 -17.69 2.04
CA LEU A 214 -5.11 -18.62 2.53
C LEU A 214 -4.52 -19.68 3.47
N VAL A 215 -3.37 -20.26 3.09
CA VAL A 215 -2.66 -21.23 3.91
C VAL A 215 -2.21 -20.60 5.22
N ALA A 216 -1.62 -19.40 5.18
CA ALA A 216 -1.21 -18.66 6.36
C ALA A 216 -2.41 -18.37 7.29
N ALA A 217 -3.54 -17.92 6.75
CA ALA A 217 -4.75 -17.66 7.51
C ALA A 217 -5.29 -18.93 8.21
N ILE A 218 -5.30 -20.06 7.50
CA ILE A 218 -5.72 -21.36 8.07
C ILE A 218 -4.77 -21.82 9.18
N LEU A 219 -3.46 -21.65 8.99
CA LEU A 219 -2.45 -22.00 9.99
C LEU A 219 -2.56 -21.11 11.23
N LEU A 220 -2.76 -19.80 11.06
CA LEU A 220 -2.97 -18.86 12.17
C LEU A 220 -4.27 -19.16 12.92
N TRP A 221 -5.35 -19.49 12.20
CA TRP A 221 -6.60 -19.93 12.80
C TRP A 221 -6.40 -21.20 13.63
N LYS A 222 -5.66 -22.18 13.10
CA LYS A 222 -5.39 -23.46 13.79
C LYS A 222 -4.41 -23.31 14.95
N ARG A 223 -3.52 -22.32 14.95
CA ARG A 223 -2.60 -22.04 16.07
C ARG A 223 -3.34 -21.87 17.40
N HIS A 224 -4.57 -21.36 17.36
CA HIS A 224 -5.40 -21.16 18.55
C HIS A 224 -6.18 -22.42 18.97
N ASP A 225 -6.13 -23.48 18.17
CA ASP A 225 -6.82 -24.75 18.39
C ASP A 225 -5.78 -25.86 18.64
N SER A 226 -5.49 -26.12 19.92
CA SER A 226 -4.41 -27.00 20.39
C SER A 226 -4.59 -28.49 20.09
N SER A 227 -5.64 -28.88 19.35
CA SER A 227 -6.19 -30.24 19.42
C SER A 227 -5.93 -31.16 18.22
N SER A 228 -5.34 -30.70 17.10
CA SER A 228 -4.92 -31.65 16.05
C SER A 228 -3.75 -31.19 15.18
N ALA A 229 -2.89 -32.15 14.81
CA ALA A 229 -1.90 -31.98 13.75
C ALA A 229 -2.57 -31.59 12.43
N VAL A 230 -1.88 -30.75 11.65
CA VAL A 230 -2.35 -30.27 10.36
C VAL A 230 -1.95 -31.29 9.29
N SER A 231 -2.91 -32.07 8.78
CA SER A 231 -2.65 -32.97 7.66
C SER A 231 -2.72 -32.20 6.33
N HIS A 232 -1.95 -32.66 5.34
CA HIS A 232 -1.97 -32.08 4.00
C HIS A 232 -3.38 -32.12 3.38
N ALA A 233 -4.09 -33.25 3.52
CA ALA A 233 -5.46 -33.40 3.02
C ALA A 233 -6.41 -32.36 3.64
N MET A 234 -6.34 -32.15 4.96
CA MET A 234 -7.14 -31.14 5.64
C MET A 234 -6.83 -29.73 5.13
N MET A 235 -5.56 -29.42 4.89
CA MET A 235 -5.17 -28.10 4.38
C MET A 235 -5.72 -27.85 2.98
N VAL A 236 -5.61 -28.84 2.09
CA VAL A 236 -6.15 -28.74 0.73
C VAL A 236 -7.66 -28.50 0.76
N ASP A 237 -8.40 -29.25 1.58
CA ASP A 237 -9.85 -29.10 1.67
C ASP A 237 -10.26 -27.75 2.25
N LYS A 238 -9.59 -27.29 3.31
CA LYS A 238 -9.86 -25.96 3.90
C LYS A 238 -9.51 -24.82 2.95
N VAL A 239 -8.40 -24.92 2.20
CA VAL A 239 -8.02 -23.91 1.21
C VAL A 239 -9.04 -23.88 0.08
N ARG A 240 -9.48 -25.03 -0.44
CA ARG A 240 -10.54 -25.10 -1.46
C ARG A 240 -11.84 -24.50 -0.97
N TRP A 241 -12.26 -24.85 0.25
CA TRP A 241 -13.45 -24.28 0.88
C TRP A 241 -13.33 -22.76 1.00
N LEU A 242 -12.23 -22.25 1.56
CA LEU A 242 -12.02 -20.81 1.77
C LEU A 242 -11.94 -20.06 0.44
N SER A 243 -11.23 -20.60 -0.55
CA SER A 243 -11.17 -20.05 -1.90
C SER A 243 -12.56 -19.96 -2.54
N SER A 244 -13.37 -21.02 -2.43
CA SER A 244 -14.75 -21.02 -2.94
C SER A 244 -15.65 -20.00 -2.24
N LEU A 245 -15.42 -19.75 -0.95
CA LEU A 245 -16.18 -18.79 -0.16
C LEU A 245 -15.81 -17.36 -0.55
N LEU A 246 -14.52 -17.08 -0.71
CA LEU A 246 -14.03 -15.75 -1.12
C LEU A 246 -14.46 -15.40 -2.55
N ARG A 247 -14.37 -16.37 -3.49
CA ARG A 247 -14.86 -16.18 -4.87
C ARG A 247 -16.36 -15.89 -4.91
N ARG A 248 -17.16 -16.54 -4.06
CA ARG A 248 -18.60 -16.25 -3.92
C ARG A 248 -18.89 -14.85 -3.39
N ARG A 249 -17.96 -14.24 -2.65
CA ARG A 249 -18.04 -12.86 -2.18
C ARG A 249 -17.50 -11.83 -3.19
N GLY A 250 -17.14 -12.27 -4.40
CA GLY A 250 -16.61 -11.39 -5.45
C GLY A 250 -15.12 -11.06 -5.32
N LEU A 251 -14.38 -11.73 -4.44
CA LEU A 251 -12.93 -11.51 -4.29
C LEU A 251 -12.14 -12.36 -5.29
N THR A 252 -11.09 -11.76 -5.85
CA THR A 252 -10.17 -12.42 -6.77
C THR A 252 -9.15 -13.26 -5.98
N VAL A 253 -9.24 -14.58 -6.13
CA VAL A 253 -8.32 -15.54 -5.51
C VAL A 253 -7.49 -16.22 -6.59
N ILE A 254 -6.18 -16.36 -6.36
CA ILE A 254 -5.21 -16.92 -7.30
C ILE A 254 -4.48 -18.13 -6.70
#